data_AF-A0A2E6TVA5-F1
#
_entry.id   AF-A0A2E6TVA5-F1
#
_cell.length_a   1.000
_cell.length_b   1.000
_cell.length_c   1.000
_cell.angle_alpha   90.00
_cell.angle_beta   90.00
_cell.angle_gamma   90.00
#
_symmetry.space_group_name_H-M   'P 1'
#
loop_
_entity.id
_entity.type
_entity.pdbx_description
1 polymer ?
#
loop_
_entity_poly.entity_id
_entity_poly.type
_entity_poly.pdbx_seq_one_letter_code
_entity_poly.pdbx_strand_id
1 'polypeptide(L)'
;MERVPDERPDKPLSRVRKNQKVEPGESGLQIIRYVDEQGRERTMYIYVPRGVPRTLIDAINDQQVAKVLELASKERETNTRAALFGARWVSKRTHSKYAPDGFILTGEIYEDMGLHGYAFSSYNEMVSRWPGHQRRLEIMERQLAIADKFKDGQASYKWKIPWQDSVAIPIPRWFTHGRTPKLYDQIVENAPYGPLAAAAQFRAGQAHENAMGFWGGPDRYKDAVAAYQLAADRYGRREMKADNETLQTAEEIADRAMKALDADGDGKLTSTANPDVFKWHGFTTQETSDNVITRDELVAMYRKQEEQAARARYHIGKVLESRASDGLYDQTLAEKSIAAYQVFLNYYGIKNDQSRYVPREGFEDEWFQESIPLAESSIDAMRLEQANGLVAIAEFYEFRKQWTAAQKYYSEVIRVTQSKMQGDLDTTRLEIYDDANAALDQLYRKRIEAAVADHDAAAAAELAGRYYTALRLYRSAHVGLSLSSEDLDKYAPAYTSDALRIRTRTVEDMRRMDEVIARQTAGSL
;
A
#
# COMPACT_ATOMS: atom_id res chain seq x y z
N MET A 1 -13.39 -8.58 66.94
CA MET A 1 -12.14 -8.02 66.36
C MET A 1 -11.17 -9.16 66.17
N GLU A 2 -11.28 -9.82 65.03
CA GLU A 2 -10.47 -10.97 64.65
C GLU A 2 -9.42 -10.46 63.65
N ARG A 3 -8.13 -10.54 64.02
CA ARG A 3 -7.03 -10.04 63.19
C ARG A 3 -6.57 -11.14 62.23
N VAL A 4 -6.76 -10.89 60.95
CA VAL A 4 -6.15 -11.60 59.81
C VAL A 4 -4.62 -11.53 59.93
N PRO A 5 -3.87 -12.64 59.83
CA PRO A 5 -2.41 -12.59 59.78
C PRO A 5 -1.90 -12.43 58.34
N ASP A 6 -1.51 -11.19 58.04
CA ASP A 6 -0.22 -10.79 57.46
C ASP A 6 0.29 -11.52 56.18
N GLU A 7 -0.11 -11.01 55.01
CA GLU A 7 0.65 -11.16 53.76
C GLU A 7 2.00 -10.43 53.89
N ARG A 8 3.08 -11.18 54.08
CA ARG A 8 4.43 -10.61 54.01
C ARG A 8 5.00 -10.66 52.59
N PRO A 9 5.67 -9.58 52.13
CA PRO A 9 6.34 -9.53 50.84
C PRO A 9 7.69 -10.27 50.86
N ASP A 10 8.06 -10.76 49.67
CA ASP A 10 9.40 -11.16 49.21
C ASP A 10 10.28 -12.03 50.13
N LYS A 11 10.39 -13.32 49.75
CA LYS A 11 11.62 -14.10 49.95
C LYS A 11 12.23 -14.44 48.59
N PRO A 12 13.54 -14.23 48.38
CA PRO A 12 14.20 -14.53 47.12
C PRO A 12 14.19 -16.04 46.86
N LEU A 13 14.12 -16.39 45.56
CA LEU A 13 14.20 -17.75 45.02
C LEU A 13 15.13 -18.63 45.86
N SER A 14 14.57 -19.63 46.53
CA SER A 14 15.37 -20.67 47.17
C SER A 14 16.17 -21.37 46.07
N ARG A 15 17.50 -21.24 46.11
CA ARG A 15 18.43 -22.08 45.34
C ARG A 15 18.03 -23.54 45.55
N VAL A 16 17.48 -24.17 44.50
CA VAL A 16 17.29 -25.62 44.49
C VAL A 16 18.68 -26.23 44.62
N ARG A 17 18.93 -26.92 45.76
CA ARG A 17 20.18 -27.65 45.96
C ARG A 17 20.25 -28.74 44.88
N LYS A 18 21.41 -28.88 44.22
CA LYS A 18 21.69 -29.77 43.08
C LYS A 18 21.29 -31.26 43.28
N ASN A 19 20.95 -31.66 44.51
CA ASN A 19 20.72 -33.05 44.93
C ASN A 19 19.35 -33.28 45.63
N GLN A 20 18.40 -32.35 45.59
CA GLN A 20 17.07 -32.59 46.17
C GLN A 20 16.19 -33.33 45.15
N LYS A 21 15.87 -34.61 45.40
CA LYS A 21 14.86 -35.36 44.64
C LYS A 21 13.51 -34.68 44.90
N VAL A 22 13.01 -33.96 43.91
CA VAL A 22 11.62 -33.50 43.85
C VAL A 22 10.78 -34.73 43.58
N GLU A 23 9.78 -35.03 44.42
CA GLU A 23 8.90 -36.18 44.16
C GLU A 23 8.08 -35.94 42.88
N PRO A 24 7.78 -36.99 42.08
CA PRO A 24 6.91 -36.87 40.91
C PRO A 24 5.59 -36.18 41.31
N GLY A 25 5.35 -34.99 40.77
CA GLY A 25 4.14 -34.20 41.08
C GLY A 25 4.37 -32.93 41.90
N GLU A 26 5.58 -32.63 42.35
CA GLU A 26 5.93 -31.34 42.97
C GLU A 26 6.46 -30.33 41.94
N SER A 27 6.18 -29.04 42.15
CA SER A 27 6.66 -27.96 41.29
C SER A 27 8.19 -27.81 41.41
N GLY A 28 8.90 -27.71 40.28
CA GLY A 28 10.36 -27.60 40.27
C GLY A 28 11.01 -28.36 39.11
N LEU A 29 12.34 -28.48 39.16
CA LEU A 29 13.09 -29.24 38.16
C LEU A 29 12.90 -30.74 38.38
N GLN A 30 12.24 -31.41 37.44
CA GLN A 30 12.08 -32.85 37.41
C GLN A 30 13.04 -33.48 36.39
N ILE A 31 13.51 -34.68 36.73
CA ILE A 31 14.43 -35.48 35.91
C ILE A 31 13.65 -36.70 35.44
N ILE A 32 13.31 -36.72 34.16
CA ILE A 32 12.54 -37.81 33.53
C ILE A 32 13.50 -38.69 32.76
N ARG A 33 13.52 -39.98 33.07
CA ARG A 33 14.28 -40.98 32.29
C ARG A 33 13.32 -41.68 31.35
N TYR A 34 13.65 -41.73 30.08
CA TYR A 34 12.81 -42.38 29.07
C TYR A 34 13.70 -43.07 28.03
N VAL A 35 13.15 -44.06 27.33
CA VAL A 35 13.83 -44.75 26.24
C VAL A 35 13.40 -44.09 24.92
N ASP A 36 14.36 -43.67 24.11
CA ASP A 36 14.07 -43.07 22.79
C ASP A 36 13.65 -44.12 21.75
N GLU A 37 13.22 -43.67 20.57
CA GLU A 37 12.82 -44.53 19.44
C GLU A 37 13.96 -45.47 18.96
N GLN A 38 15.21 -45.23 19.39
CA GLN A 38 16.39 -46.02 19.06
C GLN A 38 16.81 -46.95 20.22
N GLY A 39 15.97 -47.10 21.25
CA GLY A 39 16.23 -47.97 22.40
C GLY A 39 17.24 -47.42 23.40
N ARG A 40 17.62 -46.13 23.32
CA ARG A 40 18.61 -45.52 24.22
C ARG A 40 17.92 -44.83 25.38
N GLU A 41 18.41 -45.10 26.59
CA GLU A 41 17.98 -44.35 27.78
C GLU A 41 18.46 -42.89 27.68
N ARG A 42 17.52 -41.96 27.72
CA ARG A 42 17.76 -40.52 27.75
C ARG A 42 17.19 -39.92 29.02
N THR A 43 17.87 -38.88 29.50
CA THR A 43 17.42 -38.08 30.64
C THR A 43 16.95 -36.71 30.16
N MET A 44 15.70 -36.37 30.42
CA MET A 44 15.09 -35.07 30.13
C MET A 44 14.94 -34.28 31.42
N TYR A 45 15.43 -33.05 31.43
CA TYR A 45 15.21 -32.09 32.51
C TYR A 45 14.01 -31.23 32.15
N ILE A 46 12.95 -31.29 32.96
CA ILE A 46 11.74 -30.48 32.75
C ILE A 46 11.47 -29.65 33.99
N TYR A 47 11.33 -28.34 33.82
CA TYR A 47 10.80 -27.49 34.87
C TYR A 47 9.28 -27.56 34.87
N VAL A 48 8.69 -28.09 35.95
CA VAL A 48 7.24 -28.20 36.13
C VAL A 48 6.74 -26.99 36.93
N PRO A 49 5.89 -26.13 36.33
CA PRO A 49 5.30 -24.99 37.03
C PRO A 49 4.44 -25.41 38.24
N ARG A 50 4.22 -24.48 39.17
CA ARG A 50 3.25 -24.68 40.26
C ARG A 50 1.84 -24.80 39.70
N GLY A 51 1.08 -25.77 40.22
CA GLY A 51 -0.32 -26.01 39.87
C GLY A 51 -0.54 -27.00 38.73
N VAL A 52 0.51 -27.63 38.18
CA VAL A 52 0.34 -28.67 37.17
C VAL A 52 -0.25 -29.96 37.79
N PRO A 53 -1.35 -30.53 37.28
CA PRO A 53 -1.92 -31.78 37.79
C PRO A 53 -0.94 -32.95 37.66
N ARG A 54 -0.94 -33.85 38.65
CA ARG A 54 -0.13 -35.08 38.61
C ARG A 54 -0.42 -35.94 37.39
N THR A 55 -1.69 -36.06 37.01
CA THR A 55 -2.13 -36.79 35.81
C THR A 55 -1.47 -36.30 34.52
N LEU A 56 -1.22 -34.99 34.40
CA LEU A 56 -0.50 -34.42 33.26
C LEU A 56 0.98 -34.79 33.28
N ILE A 57 1.59 -34.80 34.46
CA ILE A 57 3.00 -35.17 34.67
C ILE A 57 3.21 -36.66 34.40
N ASP A 58 2.31 -37.51 34.87
CA ASP A 58 2.36 -38.96 34.66
C ASP A 58 2.26 -39.28 33.16
N ALA A 59 1.31 -38.66 32.45
CA ALA A 59 1.20 -38.80 31.00
C ALA A 59 2.46 -38.31 30.25
N ILE A 60 3.14 -37.27 30.77
CA ILE A 60 4.41 -36.79 30.24
C ILE A 60 5.54 -37.81 30.48
N ASN A 61 5.61 -38.38 31.68
CA ASN A 61 6.60 -39.40 32.04
C ASN A 61 6.46 -40.63 31.14
N ASP A 62 5.22 -41.05 30.91
CA ASP A 62 4.86 -42.19 30.07
C ASP A 62 4.94 -41.90 28.55
N GLN A 63 5.38 -40.70 28.15
CA GLN A 63 5.45 -40.23 26.76
C GLN A 63 4.11 -40.34 25.99
N GLN A 64 2.97 -40.27 26.69
CA GLN A 64 1.65 -40.38 26.08
C GLN A 64 1.23 -39.05 25.44
N VAL A 65 1.80 -38.71 24.27
CA VAL A 65 1.62 -37.39 23.64
C VAL A 65 0.15 -37.00 23.42
N ALA A 66 -0.67 -37.96 22.98
CA ALA A 66 -2.11 -37.74 22.80
C ALA A 66 -2.82 -37.38 24.12
N LYS A 67 -2.48 -38.09 25.20
CA LYS A 67 -3.08 -37.89 26.52
C LYS A 67 -2.65 -36.55 27.12
N VAL A 68 -1.39 -36.16 26.94
CA VAL A 68 -0.89 -34.86 27.38
C VAL A 68 -1.63 -33.72 26.67
N LEU A 69 -1.88 -33.86 25.35
CA LEU A 69 -2.65 -32.88 24.58
C LEU A 69 -4.09 -32.76 25.09
N GLU A 70 -4.77 -33.88 25.29
CA GLU A 70 -6.14 -33.93 25.82
C GLU A 70 -6.24 -33.26 27.20
N LEU A 71 -5.34 -33.62 28.13
CA LEU A 71 -5.31 -33.04 29.47
C LEU A 71 -4.98 -31.55 29.42
N ALA A 72 -4.02 -31.13 28.58
CA ALA A 72 -3.69 -29.72 28.40
C ALA A 72 -4.89 -28.92 27.87
N SER A 73 -5.65 -29.49 26.93
CA SER A 73 -6.87 -28.87 26.40
C SER A 73 -7.93 -28.70 27.49
N LYS A 74 -8.10 -29.69 28.37
CA LYS A 74 -9.04 -29.62 29.50
C LYS A 74 -8.64 -28.57 30.53
N GLU A 75 -7.35 -28.45 30.83
CA GLU A 75 -6.82 -27.45 31.76
C GLU A 75 -6.91 -26.02 31.23
N ARG A 76 -7.22 -25.81 29.94
CA ARG A 76 -7.32 -24.47 29.34
C ARG A 76 -8.35 -23.59 30.06
N GLU A 77 -9.47 -24.18 30.48
CA GLU A 77 -10.58 -23.48 31.13
C GLU A 77 -10.29 -23.09 32.58
N THR A 78 -9.49 -23.87 33.29
CA THR A 78 -9.31 -23.78 34.75
C THR A 78 -7.91 -23.35 35.15
N ASN A 79 -6.89 -23.67 34.36
CA ASN A 79 -5.49 -23.54 34.71
C ASN A 79 -4.59 -23.34 33.47
N THR A 80 -4.58 -22.09 33.00
CA THR A 80 -3.80 -21.65 31.83
C THR A 80 -2.32 -22.02 31.89
N ARG A 81 -1.71 -22.09 33.08
CA ARG A 81 -0.30 -22.46 33.25
C ARG A 81 -0.06 -23.95 32.95
N ALA A 82 -0.92 -24.82 33.49
CA ALA A 82 -0.85 -26.25 33.22
C ALA A 82 -1.16 -26.56 31.76
N ALA A 83 -2.19 -25.91 31.21
CA ALA A 83 -2.54 -26.00 29.80
C ALA A 83 -1.36 -25.61 28.90
N LEU A 84 -0.74 -24.45 29.14
CA LEU A 84 0.39 -23.95 28.35
C LEU A 84 1.62 -24.86 28.48
N PHE A 85 1.86 -25.40 29.66
CA PHE A 85 2.96 -26.33 29.91
C PHE A 85 2.80 -27.61 29.08
N GLY A 86 1.62 -28.26 29.15
CA GLY A 86 1.33 -29.46 28.39
C GLY A 86 1.33 -29.22 26.87
N ALA A 87 0.66 -28.15 26.41
CA ALA A 87 0.61 -27.79 24.99
C ALA A 87 2.01 -27.55 24.39
N ARG A 88 2.86 -26.79 25.09
CA ARG A 88 4.25 -26.56 24.67
C ARG A 88 5.07 -27.85 24.67
N TRP A 89 4.86 -28.73 25.66
CA TRP A 89 5.54 -30.02 25.71
C TRP A 89 5.19 -30.90 24.50
N VAL A 90 3.93 -30.88 24.06
CA VAL A 90 3.48 -31.56 22.83
C VAL A 90 4.10 -30.91 21.59
N SER A 91 4.03 -29.57 21.47
CA SER A 91 4.54 -28.83 20.29
C SER A 91 6.04 -29.04 20.02
N LYS A 92 6.85 -29.20 21.08
CA LYS A 92 8.30 -29.43 20.96
C LYS A 92 8.66 -30.79 20.34
N ARG A 93 7.71 -31.74 20.30
CA ARG A 93 7.91 -33.06 19.70
C ARG A 93 7.54 -33.00 18.23
N THR A 94 8.33 -32.29 17.44
CA THR A 94 8.03 -31.94 16.03
C THR A 94 7.81 -33.15 15.12
N HIS A 95 8.30 -34.34 15.47
CA HIS A 95 8.07 -35.57 14.72
C HIS A 95 6.74 -36.26 15.06
N SER A 96 6.09 -35.88 16.16
CA SER A 96 4.80 -36.42 16.56
C SER A 96 3.69 -35.90 15.65
N LYS A 97 2.74 -36.78 15.28
CA LYS A 97 1.52 -36.37 14.56
C LYS A 97 0.67 -35.35 15.32
N TYR A 98 0.85 -35.25 16.64
CA TYR A 98 0.15 -34.31 17.53
C TYR A 98 0.87 -32.97 17.70
N ALA A 99 2.08 -32.81 17.16
CA ALA A 99 2.84 -31.57 17.27
C ALA A 99 2.07 -30.33 16.73
N PRO A 100 1.39 -30.40 15.57
CA PRO A 100 0.59 -29.28 15.05
C PRO A 100 -0.48 -28.85 16.05
N ASP A 101 -1.25 -29.80 16.59
CA ASP A 101 -2.30 -29.52 17.58
C ASP A 101 -1.73 -28.91 18.87
N GLY A 102 -0.52 -29.30 19.27
CA GLY A 102 0.20 -28.67 20.37
C GLY A 102 0.52 -27.19 20.12
N PHE A 103 0.92 -26.84 18.89
CA PHE A 103 1.13 -25.43 18.50
C PHE A 103 -0.18 -24.65 18.43
N ILE A 104 -1.24 -25.26 17.88
CA ILE A 104 -2.58 -24.67 17.82
C ILE A 104 -3.06 -24.36 19.24
N LEU A 105 -3.07 -25.35 20.12
CA LEU A 105 -3.51 -25.17 21.52
C LEU A 105 -2.67 -24.11 22.24
N THR A 106 -1.35 -24.08 21.98
CA THR A 106 -0.48 -23.03 22.52
C THR A 106 -0.90 -21.64 22.05
N GLY A 107 -1.22 -21.48 20.76
CA GLY A 107 -1.71 -20.23 20.20
C GLY A 107 -3.06 -19.81 20.80
N GLU A 108 -3.98 -20.75 20.92
CA GLU A 108 -5.31 -20.54 21.50
C GLU A 108 -5.23 -20.03 22.95
N ILE A 109 -4.37 -20.67 23.75
CA ILE A 109 -4.12 -20.25 25.14
C ILE A 109 -3.56 -18.81 25.16
N TYR A 110 -2.67 -18.44 24.25
CA TYR A 110 -2.16 -17.07 24.20
C TYR A 110 -3.21 -16.05 23.76
N GLU A 111 -4.15 -16.43 22.90
CA GLU A 111 -5.27 -15.56 22.55
C GLU A 111 -6.17 -15.30 23.76
N ASP A 112 -6.49 -16.32 24.54
CA ASP A 112 -7.26 -16.19 25.78
C ASP A 112 -6.57 -15.26 26.79
N MET A 113 -5.23 -15.30 26.82
CA MET A 113 -4.41 -14.40 27.64
C MET A 113 -4.28 -12.97 27.08
N GLY A 114 -4.82 -12.70 25.90
CA GLY A 114 -4.64 -11.42 25.19
C GLY A 114 -3.18 -11.16 24.78
N LEU A 115 -2.39 -12.22 24.58
CA LEU A 115 -0.99 -12.24 24.16
C LEU A 115 -0.86 -12.51 22.66
N HIS A 116 -1.57 -11.72 21.86
CA HIS A 116 -1.76 -11.96 20.42
C HIS A 116 -0.48 -12.15 19.61
N GLY A 117 0.62 -11.44 19.94
CA GLY A 117 1.90 -11.62 19.24
C GLY A 117 2.51 -13.01 19.44
N TYR A 118 2.35 -13.60 20.63
CA TYR A 118 2.80 -14.96 20.92
C TYR A 118 1.85 -16.02 20.32
N ALA A 119 0.55 -15.71 20.29
CA ALA A 119 -0.43 -16.54 19.58
C ALA A 119 -0.07 -16.66 18.10
N PHE A 120 0.11 -15.52 17.43
CA PHE A 120 0.51 -15.45 16.03
C PHE A 120 1.79 -16.26 15.76
N SER A 121 2.83 -16.08 16.60
CA SER A 121 4.08 -16.82 16.42
C SER A 121 3.90 -18.32 16.54
N SER A 122 3.03 -18.79 17.44
CA SER A 122 2.77 -20.23 17.62
C SER A 122 2.00 -20.81 16.42
N TYR A 123 1.03 -20.05 15.92
CA TYR A 123 0.30 -20.38 14.69
C TYR A 123 1.22 -20.38 13.45
N ASN A 124 2.12 -19.41 13.33
CA ASN A 124 3.06 -19.35 12.21
C ASN A 124 4.00 -20.57 12.17
N GLU A 125 4.46 -21.03 13.33
CA GLU A 125 5.29 -22.22 13.43
C GLU A 125 4.54 -23.48 12.99
N MET A 126 3.24 -23.55 13.28
CA MET A 126 2.36 -24.61 12.81
C MET A 126 2.19 -24.57 11.28
N VAL A 127 1.78 -23.41 10.76
CA VAL A 127 1.41 -23.24 9.34
C VAL A 127 2.60 -23.43 8.40
N SER A 128 3.79 -22.99 8.83
CA SER A 128 5.04 -23.09 8.04
C SER A 128 5.58 -24.52 7.97
N ARG A 129 5.45 -25.31 9.04
CA ARG A 129 6.00 -26.67 9.11
C ARG A 129 5.04 -27.75 8.65
N TRP A 130 3.73 -27.54 8.81
CA TRP A 130 2.69 -28.52 8.46
C TRP A 130 1.70 -27.95 7.44
N PRO A 131 2.12 -27.73 6.18
CA PRO A 131 1.29 -27.10 5.16
C PRO A 131 0.06 -27.92 4.74
N GLY A 132 0.02 -29.23 5.03
CA GLY A 132 -1.13 -30.11 4.74
C GLY A 132 -2.07 -30.36 5.92
N HIS A 133 -1.93 -29.62 7.03
CA HIS A 133 -2.78 -29.84 8.20
C HIS A 133 -4.23 -29.40 7.94
N GLN A 134 -5.22 -30.18 8.37
CA GLN A 134 -6.64 -29.93 8.11
C GLN A 134 -7.11 -28.56 8.62
N ARG A 135 -6.66 -28.15 9.82
CA ARG A 135 -6.99 -26.83 10.41
C ARG A 135 -6.11 -25.68 9.91
N ARG A 136 -5.21 -25.88 8.94
CA ARG A 136 -4.23 -24.85 8.55
C ARG A 136 -4.90 -23.53 8.18
N LEU A 137 -5.95 -23.59 7.37
CA LEU A 137 -6.70 -22.41 6.93
C LEU A 137 -7.31 -21.65 8.12
N GLU A 138 -8.06 -22.34 8.97
CA GLU A 138 -8.64 -21.76 10.20
C GLU A 138 -7.57 -21.00 11.00
N ILE A 139 -6.38 -21.60 11.11
CA ILE A 139 -5.25 -20.98 11.82
C ILE A 139 -4.70 -19.75 11.09
N MET A 140 -4.60 -19.77 9.76
CA MET A 140 -4.20 -18.58 8.99
C MET A 140 -5.24 -17.46 9.06
N GLU A 141 -6.54 -17.77 9.09
CA GLU A 141 -7.61 -16.79 9.32
C GLU A 141 -7.50 -16.17 10.71
N ARG A 142 -7.20 -16.97 11.74
CA ARG A 142 -6.92 -16.46 13.09
C ARG A 142 -5.66 -15.59 13.13
N GLN A 143 -4.60 -15.95 12.40
CA GLN A 143 -3.42 -15.10 12.22
C GLN A 143 -3.79 -13.76 11.60
N LEU A 144 -4.63 -13.77 10.56
CA LEU A 144 -5.10 -12.56 9.90
C LEU A 144 -5.93 -11.69 10.86
N ALA A 145 -6.86 -12.28 11.61
CA ALA A 145 -7.65 -11.59 12.62
C ALA A 145 -6.78 -10.99 13.74
N ILE A 146 -5.72 -11.70 14.15
CA ILE A 146 -4.73 -11.16 15.09
C ILE A 146 -4.01 -9.95 14.49
N ALA A 147 -3.55 -10.04 13.23
CA ALA A 147 -2.89 -8.93 12.55
C ALA A 147 -3.80 -7.71 12.44
N ASP A 148 -5.10 -7.90 12.15
CA ASP A 148 -6.10 -6.84 12.12
C ASP A 148 -6.27 -6.17 13.49
N LYS A 149 -6.33 -6.95 14.58
CA LYS A 149 -6.39 -6.38 15.94
C LYS A 149 -5.19 -5.46 16.21
N PHE A 150 -3.99 -5.79 15.72
CA PHE A 150 -2.83 -4.92 15.85
C PHE A 150 -2.90 -3.68 14.94
N LYS A 151 -3.38 -3.84 13.69
CA LYS A 151 -3.56 -2.74 12.74
C LYS A 151 -4.54 -1.70 13.27
N ASP A 152 -5.67 -2.15 13.80
CA ASP A 152 -6.78 -1.31 14.28
C ASP A 152 -6.52 -0.79 15.71
N GLY A 153 -5.45 -1.24 16.37
CA GLY A 153 -5.07 -0.81 17.72
C GLY A 153 -5.87 -1.47 18.85
N GLN A 154 -6.67 -2.50 18.54
CA GLN A 154 -7.38 -3.34 19.50
C GLN A 154 -6.42 -4.25 20.30
N ALA A 155 -5.24 -4.55 19.74
CA ALA A 155 -4.16 -5.29 20.39
C ALA A 155 -2.88 -4.46 20.51
N SER A 156 -2.14 -4.71 21.59
CA SER A 156 -0.80 -4.17 21.81
C SER A 156 0.19 -5.31 22.00
N TYR A 157 1.43 -5.11 21.56
CA TYR A 157 2.47 -6.08 21.79
C TYR A 157 2.77 -6.07 23.29
N LYS A 158 2.84 -7.25 23.88
CA LYS A 158 3.14 -7.40 25.30
C LYS A 158 4.41 -8.21 25.45
N TRP A 159 5.31 -7.77 26.31
CA TRP A 159 6.49 -8.54 26.67
C TRP A 159 6.17 -9.42 27.88
N LYS A 160 6.30 -10.73 27.70
CA LYS A 160 6.10 -11.72 28.76
C LYS A 160 7.35 -11.84 29.64
N ILE A 161 7.16 -11.79 30.95
CA ILE A 161 8.26 -11.95 31.92
C ILE A 161 8.73 -13.42 31.95
N PRO A 162 10.03 -13.72 31.77
CA PRO A 162 10.51 -15.11 31.63
C PRO A 162 10.20 -16.06 32.79
N TRP A 163 10.10 -15.55 34.02
CA TRP A 163 9.84 -16.35 35.23
C TRP A 163 8.38 -16.28 35.71
N GLN A 164 7.51 -15.54 35.02
CA GLN A 164 6.11 -15.35 35.43
C GLN A 164 5.18 -15.43 34.24
N ASP A 165 4.45 -16.55 34.13
CA ASP A 165 3.61 -16.82 32.97
C ASP A 165 2.37 -15.91 32.87
N SER A 166 1.97 -15.26 33.95
CA SER A 166 0.74 -14.46 34.06
C SER A 166 0.94 -12.94 33.99
N VAL A 167 2.18 -12.45 33.92
CA VAL A 167 2.47 -11.01 33.86
C VAL A 167 3.09 -10.67 32.53
N ALA A 168 2.51 -9.70 31.85
CA ALA A 168 3.01 -9.17 30.60
C ALA A 168 2.89 -7.64 30.58
N ILE A 169 3.94 -6.98 30.11
CA ILE A 169 4.04 -5.52 30.11
C ILE A 169 3.73 -5.03 28.69
N PRO A 170 2.77 -4.11 28.50
CA PRO A 170 2.50 -3.56 27.18
C PRO A 170 3.70 -2.77 26.67
N ILE A 171 4.11 -3.05 25.44
CA ILE A 171 5.16 -2.33 24.73
C ILE A 171 4.50 -1.11 24.07
N PRO A 172 5.03 0.11 24.28
CA PRO A 172 4.47 1.30 23.64
C PRO A 172 4.41 1.17 22.12
N ARG A 173 3.30 1.62 21.52
CA ARG A 173 2.99 1.44 20.09
C ARG A 173 4.08 1.99 19.16
N TRP A 174 4.76 3.06 19.58
CA TRP A 174 5.85 3.68 18.83
C TRP A 174 7.08 2.78 18.63
N PHE A 175 7.31 1.81 19.52
CA PHE A 175 8.38 0.82 19.35
C PHE A 175 7.98 -0.36 18.46
N THR A 176 6.72 -0.43 18.01
CA THR A 176 6.17 -1.62 17.34
C THR A 176 5.49 -1.33 16.01
N HIS A 177 5.53 -0.10 15.49
CA HIS A 177 4.89 0.26 14.22
C HIS A 177 5.33 -0.63 13.04
N GLY A 178 6.62 -0.95 12.92
CA GLY A 178 7.13 -1.83 11.87
C GLY A 178 6.92 -3.33 12.10
N ARG A 179 6.24 -3.73 13.18
CA ARG A 179 5.95 -5.16 13.45
C ARG A 179 4.64 -5.62 12.83
N THR A 180 3.63 -4.75 12.78
CA THR A 180 2.31 -5.11 12.25
C THR A 180 2.33 -5.47 10.76
N PRO A 181 2.98 -4.69 9.87
CA PRO A 181 3.10 -5.10 8.46
C PRO A 181 3.74 -6.48 8.28
N LYS A 182 4.76 -6.79 9.09
CA LYS A 182 5.45 -8.09 9.07
C LYS A 182 4.55 -9.28 9.42
N LEU A 183 3.51 -9.08 10.23
CA LEU A 183 2.53 -10.14 10.49
C LEU A 183 1.79 -10.51 9.20
N TYR A 184 1.41 -9.50 8.41
CA TYR A 184 0.78 -9.75 7.12
C TYR A 184 1.76 -10.38 6.11
N ASP A 185 3.01 -9.92 6.06
CA ASP A 185 4.04 -10.53 5.20
C ASP A 185 4.19 -12.04 5.49
N GLN A 186 4.18 -12.44 6.77
CA GLN A 186 4.24 -13.85 7.16
C GLN A 186 3.02 -14.67 6.70
N ILE A 187 1.82 -14.08 6.69
CA ILE A 187 0.62 -14.75 6.14
C ILE A 187 0.80 -14.95 4.63
N VAL A 188 1.30 -13.93 3.94
CA VAL A 188 1.53 -13.95 2.51
C VAL A 188 2.59 -14.99 2.13
N GLU A 189 3.69 -15.09 2.87
CA GLU A 189 4.73 -16.10 2.67
C GLU A 189 4.19 -17.53 2.78
N ASN A 190 3.22 -17.75 3.67
CA ASN A 190 2.62 -19.06 3.89
C ASN A 190 1.60 -19.45 2.81
N ALA A 191 0.87 -18.51 2.20
CA ALA A 191 -0.17 -18.82 1.21
C ALA A 191 -0.20 -17.84 0.03
N PRO A 192 0.91 -17.66 -0.72
CA PRO A 192 1.14 -16.51 -1.60
C PRO A 192 0.15 -16.34 -2.75
N TYR A 193 -0.56 -17.40 -3.13
CA TYR A 193 -1.50 -17.39 -4.26
C TYR A 193 -2.97 -17.51 -3.84
N GLY A 194 -3.25 -17.38 -2.54
CA GLY A 194 -4.59 -17.46 -1.99
C GLY A 194 -5.29 -16.10 -1.81
N PRO A 195 -6.63 -16.09 -1.65
CA PRO A 195 -7.38 -14.86 -1.39
C PRO A 195 -6.99 -14.24 -0.05
N LEU A 196 -6.62 -15.08 0.93
CA LEU A 196 -6.11 -14.63 2.22
C LEU A 196 -4.80 -13.83 2.08
N ALA A 197 -3.90 -14.23 1.19
CA ALA A 197 -2.65 -13.50 0.96
C ALA A 197 -2.86 -12.19 0.20
N ALA A 198 -3.83 -12.14 -0.72
CA ALA A 198 -4.23 -10.88 -1.33
C ALA A 198 -4.78 -9.89 -0.29
N ALA A 199 -5.65 -10.38 0.60
CA ALA A 199 -6.18 -9.58 1.70
C ALA A 199 -5.06 -9.15 2.67
N ALA A 200 -4.15 -10.06 3.03
CA ALA A 200 -3.02 -9.75 3.91
C ALA A 200 -2.08 -8.71 3.27
N GLN A 201 -1.70 -8.86 2.01
CA GLN A 201 -0.83 -7.91 1.31
C GLN A 201 -1.44 -6.51 1.23
N PHE A 202 -2.73 -6.41 0.91
CA PHE A 202 -3.45 -5.15 0.94
C PHE A 202 -3.47 -4.54 2.36
N ARG A 203 -3.76 -5.35 3.38
CA ARG A 203 -3.79 -4.90 4.78
C ARG A 203 -2.41 -4.55 5.33
N ALA A 204 -1.33 -5.11 4.77
CA ALA A 204 0.03 -4.65 5.04
C ALA A 204 0.20 -3.18 4.62
N GLY A 205 -0.32 -2.80 3.45
CA GLY A 205 -0.40 -1.41 3.00
C GLY A 205 -1.19 -0.52 3.97
N GLN A 206 -2.37 -0.98 4.42
CA GLN A 206 -3.16 -0.26 5.44
C GLN A 206 -2.42 -0.12 6.77
N ALA A 207 -1.63 -1.13 7.17
CA ALA A 207 -0.84 -1.07 8.39
C ALA A 207 0.30 -0.04 8.27
N HIS A 208 0.92 0.07 7.10
CA HIS A 208 1.87 1.15 6.80
C HIS A 208 1.18 2.52 6.78
N GLU A 209 -0.01 2.63 6.18
CA GLU A 209 -0.82 3.85 6.15
C GLU A 209 -1.17 4.32 7.57
N ASN A 210 -1.69 3.42 8.41
CA ASN A 210 -2.00 3.71 9.82
C ASN A 210 -0.77 4.06 10.65
N ALA A 211 0.42 3.57 10.25
CA ALA A 211 1.66 3.91 10.89
C ALA A 211 2.17 5.31 10.52
N MET A 212 1.55 6.03 9.57
CA MET A 212 2.01 7.36 9.15
C MET A 212 1.75 8.48 10.16
N GLY A 213 0.85 8.31 11.14
CA GLY A 213 0.41 9.38 12.05
C GLY A 213 1.52 10.15 12.78
N PHE A 214 1.21 11.38 13.24
CA PHE A 214 1.99 12.47 13.92
C PHE A 214 3.54 12.42 13.99
N TRP A 215 4.16 11.27 14.24
CA TRP A 215 5.62 11.08 14.28
C TRP A 215 6.18 10.36 13.04
N GLY A 216 5.36 10.11 12.01
CA GLY A 216 5.77 9.49 10.76
C GLY A 216 6.56 10.45 9.87
N GLY A 217 7.84 10.15 9.64
CA GLY A 217 8.64 10.86 8.66
C GLY A 217 8.22 10.56 7.21
N PRO A 218 8.76 11.30 6.21
CA PRO A 218 8.41 11.17 4.80
C PRO A 218 8.54 9.75 4.21
N ASP A 219 9.40 8.92 4.79
CA ASP A 219 9.64 7.56 4.31
C ASP A 219 8.45 6.62 4.51
N ARG A 220 7.54 6.90 5.46
CA ARG A 220 6.39 6.01 5.71
C ARG A 220 5.35 6.02 4.59
N TYR A 221 5.23 7.13 3.86
CA TYR A 221 4.37 7.21 2.67
C TYR A 221 4.91 6.32 1.55
N LYS A 222 6.24 6.28 1.39
CA LYS A 222 6.88 5.40 0.41
C LYS A 222 6.63 3.94 0.75
N ASP A 223 6.71 3.58 2.03
CA ASP A 223 6.43 2.21 2.48
C ASP A 223 4.97 1.81 2.21
N ALA A 224 4.01 2.70 2.49
CA ALA A 224 2.59 2.44 2.23
C ALA A 224 2.30 2.29 0.74
N VAL A 225 2.79 3.23 -0.09
CA VAL A 225 2.64 3.17 -1.55
C VAL A 225 3.31 1.91 -2.10
N ALA A 226 4.51 1.55 -1.64
CA ALA A 226 5.21 0.34 -2.07
C ALA A 226 4.45 -0.93 -1.70
N ALA A 227 3.88 -1.00 -0.49
CA ALA A 227 3.10 -2.15 -0.05
C ALA A 227 1.80 -2.30 -0.86
N TYR A 228 1.09 -1.20 -1.15
CA TYR A 228 -0.09 -1.24 -2.02
C TYR A 228 0.28 -1.55 -3.48
N GLN A 229 1.37 -0.99 -3.99
CA GLN A 229 1.88 -1.30 -5.33
C GLN A 229 2.20 -2.79 -5.45
N LEU A 230 2.83 -3.38 -4.43
CA LEU A 230 3.10 -4.81 -4.37
C LEU A 230 1.81 -5.64 -4.37
N ALA A 231 0.76 -5.23 -3.66
CA ALA A 231 -0.55 -5.88 -3.72
C ALA A 231 -1.17 -5.78 -5.13
N ALA A 232 -1.14 -4.59 -5.72
CA ALA A 232 -1.67 -4.32 -7.05
C ALA A 232 -0.89 -5.05 -8.15
N ASP A 233 0.42 -5.22 -8.02
CA ASP A 233 1.24 -5.90 -9.04
C ASP A 233 1.17 -7.42 -8.89
N ARG A 234 1.13 -7.93 -7.65
CA ARG A 234 1.04 -9.38 -7.41
C ARG A 234 -0.33 -9.95 -7.77
N TYR A 235 -1.40 -9.22 -7.47
CA TYR A 235 -2.77 -9.71 -7.61
C TYR A 235 -3.59 -8.97 -8.67
N GLY A 236 -3.17 -7.77 -9.07
CA GLY A 236 -3.77 -7.01 -10.16
C GLY A 236 -3.13 -7.41 -11.48
N ARG A 237 -3.78 -8.35 -12.15
CA ARG A 237 -3.20 -9.08 -13.28
C ARG A 237 -3.33 -8.27 -14.56
N ARG A 238 -2.19 -7.86 -15.10
CA ARG A 238 -2.09 -7.08 -16.33
C ARG A 238 -1.45 -7.96 -17.39
N GLU A 239 -2.03 -8.02 -18.58
CA GLU A 239 -1.38 -8.61 -19.74
C GLU A 239 -1.08 -7.52 -20.75
N MET A 240 0.18 -7.46 -21.18
CA MET A 240 0.57 -6.74 -22.38
C MET A 240 0.17 -7.59 -23.59
N LYS A 241 -0.92 -7.24 -24.26
CA LYS A 241 -1.14 -7.68 -25.65
C LYS A 241 -0.43 -6.68 -26.56
N ALA A 242 0.01 -7.15 -27.73
CA ALA A 242 0.99 -6.51 -28.61
C ALA A 242 0.82 -4.98 -28.82
N ASP A 243 -0.40 -4.44 -28.71
CA ASP A 243 -0.70 -3.01 -28.86
C ASP A 243 -1.58 -2.39 -27.74
N ASN A 244 -1.96 -3.14 -26.67
CA ASN A 244 -2.77 -2.62 -25.55
C ASN A 244 -2.60 -3.39 -24.22
N GLU A 245 -2.65 -2.64 -23.10
CA GLU A 245 -2.67 -3.21 -21.74
C GLU A 245 -4.13 -3.46 -21.32
N THR A 246 -4.51 -4.72 -21.15
CA THR A 246 -5.85 -5.10 -20.69
C THR A 246 -5.79 -5.88 -19.39
N LEU A 247 -6.77 -5.67 -18.49
CA LEU A 247 -7.00 -6.56 -17.36
C LEU A 247 -7.39 -7.94 -17.88
N GLN A 248 -6.72 -8.99 -17.37
CA GLN A 248 -7.21 -10.35 -17.51
C GLN A 248 -8.31 -10.58 -16.49
N THR A 249 -9.48 -11.03 -16.94
CA THR A 249 -10.59 -11.25 -16.01
C THR A 249 -10.35 -12.51 -15.17
N ALA A 250 -11.04 -12.59 -14.02
CA ALA A 250 -11.00 -13.78 -13.18
C ALA A 250 -11.42 -15.05 -13.94
N GLU A 251 -12.37 -14.94 -14.87
CA GLU A 251 -12.86 -16.03 -15.72
C GLU A 251 -11.78 -16.53 -16.67
N GLU A 252 -11.12 -15.64 -17.41
CA GLU A 252 -10.07 -16.01 -18.37
C GLU A 252 -8.92 -16.78 -17.70
N ILE A 253 -8.60 -16.41 -16.46
CA ILE A 253 -7.51 -17.04 -15.71
C ILE A 253 -7.97 -18.35 -15.08
N ALA A 254 -9.20 -18.41 -14.58
CA ALA A 254 -9.79 -19.67 -14.15
C ALA A 254 -9.81 -20.67 -15.32
N ASP A 255 -10.20 -20.24 -16.52
CA ASP A 255 -10.18 -21.07 -17.72
C ASP A 255 -8.77 -21.55 -18.07
N ARG A 256 -7.79 -20.65 -18.05
CA ARG A 256 -6.38 -21.00 -18.31
C ARG A 256 -5.85 -22.00 -17.27
N ALA A 257 -6.17 -21.80 -16.00
CA ALA A 257 -5.75 -22.66 -14.90
C ALA A 257 -6.42 -24.03 -14.98
N MET A 258 -7.73 -24.09 -15.20
CA MET A 258 -8.46 -25.35 -15.42
C MET A 258 -7.88 -26.11 -16.59
N LYS A 259 -7.68 -25.48 -17.75
CA LYS A 259 -7.07 -26.11 -18.93
C LYS A 259 -5.68 -26.70 -18.65
N ALA A 260 -4.91 -26.13 -17.73
CA ALA A 260 -3.57 -26.60 -17.39
C ALA A 260 -3.55 -27.67 -16.30
N LEU A 261 -4.53 -27.69 -15.40
CA LEU A 261 -4.51 -28.46 -14.15
C LEU A 261 -5.55 -29.59 -14.11
N ASP A 262 -6.66 -29.45 -14.84
CA ASP A 262 -7.74 -30.45 -14.99
C ASP A 262 -7.41 -31.36 -16.19
N ALA A 263 -6.60 -32.39 -15.92
CA ALA A 263 -6.09 -33.28 -16.96
C ALA A 263 -7.12 -34.34 -17.40
N ASP A 264 -8.07 -34.69 -16.53
CA ASP A 264 -9.16 -35.64 -16.77
C ASP A 264 -10.42 -34.97 -17.32
N GLY A 265 -10.51 -33.63 -17.27
CA GLY A 265 -11.57 -32.84 -17.89
C GLY A 265 -12.90 -32.97 -17.15
N ASP A 266 -12.86 -33.29 -15.85
CA ASP A 266 -14.05 -33.48 -15.02
C ASP A 266 -14.56 -32.16 -14.40
N GLY A 267 -13.85 -31.06 -14.65
CA GLY A 267 -14.16 -29.73 -14.16
C GLY A 267 -13.76 -29.49 -12.71
N LYS A 268 -12.94 -30.37 -12.10
CA LYS A 268 -12.62 -30.37 -10.67
C LYS A 268 -11.13 -30.58 -10.42
N LEU A 269 -10.55 -29.73 -9.59
CA LEU A 269 -9.19 -29.91 -9.08
C LEU A 269 -9.24 -30.59 -7.71
N THR A 270 -8.53 -31.69 -7.52
CA THR A 270 -8.56 -32.43 -6.24
C THR A 270 -7.22 -32.38 -5.51
N SER A 271 -7.23 -32.47 -4.18
CA SER A 271 -5.99 -32.49 -3.39
C SER A 271 -5.04 -33.65 -3.74
N THR A 272 -5.59 -34.76 -4.28
CA THR A 272 -4.83 -35.93 -4.71
C THR A 272 -4.21 -35.73 -6.10
N ALA A 273 -4.97 -35.18 -7.06
CA ALA A 273 -4.49 -34.95 -8.42
C ALA A 273 -3.61 -33.70 -8.53
N ASN A 274 -3.88 -32.67 -7.71
CA ASN A 274 -3.22 -31.36 -7.76
C ASN A 274 -2.69 -30.94 -6.38
N PRO A 275 -1.80 -31.71 -5.74
CA PRO A 275 -1.38 -31.45 -4.36
C PRO A 275 -0.71 -30.07 -4.18
N ASP A 276 0.01 -29.57 -5.19
CA ASP A 276 0.68 -28.27 -5.14
C ASP A 276 -0.31 -27.10 -5.11
N VAL A 277 -1.45 -27.25 -5.80
CA VAL A 277 -2.51 -26.24 -5.83
C VAL A 277 -3.01 -26.02 -4.40
N PHE A 278 -3.37 -27.09 -3.70
CA PHE A 278 -3.88 -27.03 -2.33
C PHE A 278 -2.82 -26.59 -1.32
N LYS A 279 -1.54 -26.89 -1.57
CA LYS A 279 -0.43 -26.50 -0.71
C LYS A 279 -0.15 -24.99 -0.73
N TRP A 280 -0.18 -24.36 -1.90
CA TRP A 280 0.29 -22.98 -2.07
C TRP A 280 -0.83 -21.93 -2.16
N HIS A 281 -2.05 -22.31 -2.53
CA HIS A 281 -3.17 -21.38 -2.70
C HIS A 281 -4.08 -21.26 -1.47
N GLY A 282 -3.99 -22.15 -0.47
CA GLY A 282 -4.71 -22.01 0.80
C GLY A 282 -6.23 -21.84 0.64
N PHE A 283 -6.90 -22.80 0.00
CA PHE A 283 -8.34 -22.76 -0.28
C PHE A 283 -9.22 -22.82 0.96
N THR A 284 -10.39 -22.16 0.89
CA THR A 284 -11.34 -21.97 1.99
C THR A 284 -12.34 -23.12 2.13
N THR A 285 -12.28 -23.90 3.22
CA THR A 285 -13.16 -25.06 3.49
C THR A 285 -14.57 -24.71 4.01
N GLN A 286 -14.99 -23.44 3.97
CA GLN A 286 -16.42 -23.10 4.14
C GLN A 286 -17.16 -22.93 2.80
N GLU A 287 -16.46 -22.56 1.72
CA GLU A 287 -17.04 -22.46 0.38
C GLU A 287 -16.74 -23.71 -0.48
N THR A 288 -15.64 -24.45 -0.20
CA THR A 288 -15.30 -25.71 -0.90
C THR A 288 -15.56 -26.92 0.01
N SER A 289 -16.67 -27.61 -0.21
CA SER A 289 -16.86 -28.95 0.36
C SER A 289 -15.83 -29.90 -0.25
N ASP A 290 -15.11 -30.64 0.61
CA ASP A 290 -14.36 -31.85 0.26
C ASP A 290 -13.22 -31.73 -0.76
N ASN A 291 -12.06 -31.16 -0.41
CA ASN A 291 -10.78 -31.39 -1.13
C ASN A 291 -10.84 -31.23 -2.67
N VAL A 292 -11.81 -30.46 -3.16
CA VAL A 292 -12.21 -30.32 -4.55
C VAL A 292 -12.43 -28.82 -4.79
N ILE A 293 -11.92 -28.32 -5.91
CA ILE A 293 -12.13 -26.94 -6.36
C ILE A 293 -12.70 -27.00 -7.76
N THR A 294 -13.86 -26.39 -7.93
CA THR A 294 -14.52 -26.19 -9.22
C THR A 294 -14.00 -24.94 -9.91
N ARG A 295 -14.27 -24.84 -11.21
CA ARG A 295 -14.01 -23.63 -11.99
C ARG A 295 -14.62 -22.37 -11.34
N ASP A 296 -15.86 -22.45 -10.87
CA ASP A 296 -16.58 -21.29 -10.35
C ASP A 296 -15.99 -20.81 -9.01
N GLU A 297 -15.55 -21.74 -8.16
CA GLU A 297 -14.82 -21.40 -6.92
C GLU A 297 -13.45 -20.76 -7.24
N LEU A 298 -12.79 -21.23 -8.31
CA LEU A 298 -11.54 -20.65 -8.78
C LEU A 298 -11.75 -19.22 -9.32
N VAL A 299 -12.84 -18.98 -10.06
CA VAL A 299 -13.26 -17.63 -10.48
C VAL A 299 -13.51 -16.75 -9.26
N ALA A 300 -14.31 -17.22 -8.29
CA ALA A 300 -14.63 -16.46 -7.08
C ALA A 300 -13.36 -16.09 -6.29
N MET A 301 -12.42 -17.01 -6.15
CA MET A 301 -11.12 -16.76 -5.52
C MET A 301 -10.35 -15.67 -6.27
N TYR A 302 -10.27 -15.78 -7.59
CA TYR A 302 -9.57 -14.79 -8.40
C TYR A 302 -10.24 -13.41 -8.37
N ARG A 303 -11.57 -13.35 -8.33
CA ARG A 303 -12.31 -12.10 -8.12
C ARG A 303 -11.96 -11.46 -6.78
N LYS A 304 -11.95 -12.25 -5.69
CA LYS A 304 -11.54 -11.77 -4.35
C LYS A 304 -10.11 -11.18 -4.37
N GLN A 305 -9.18 -11.79 -5.09
CA GLN A 305 -7.81 -11.25 -5.22
C GLN A 305 -7.76 -9.94 -6.03
N GLU A 306 -8.51 -9.89 -7.13
CA GLU A 306 -8.58 -8.72 -7.99
C GLU A 306 -9.23 -7.53 -7.27
N GLU A 307 -10.24 -7.79 -6.45
CA GLU A 307 -10.86 -6.79 -5.55
C GLU A 307 -9.82 -6.17 -4.61
N GLN A 308 -8.96 -6.99 -3.98
CA GLN A 308 -7.89 -6.45 -3.12
C GLN A 308 -6.86 -5.63 -3.91
N ALA A 309 -6.56 -6.02 -5.15
CA ALA A 309 -5.70 -5.24 -6.02
C ALA A 309 -6.35 -3.90 -6.45
N ALA A 310 -7.66 -3.90 -6.68
CA ALA A 310 -8.44 -2.70 -6.98
C ALA A 310 -8.40 -1.72 -5.82
N ARG A 311 -8.67 -2.21 -4.60
CA ARG A 311 -8.55 -1.45 -3.36
C ARG A 311 -7.15 -0.89 -3.17
N ALA A 312 -6.12 -1.70 -3.41
CA ALA A 312 -4.74 -1.23 -3.32
C ALA A 312 -4.47 -0.05 -4.28
N ARG A 313 -4.91 -0.14 -5.54
CA ARG A 313 -4.75 0.94 -6.54
C ARG A 313 -5.43 2.24 -6.11
N TYR A 314 -6.66 2.15 -5.60
CA TYR A 314 -7.37 3.31 -5.06
C TYR A 314 -6.61 3.94 -3.88
N HIS A 315 -6.14 3.13 -2.94
CA HIS A 315 -5.40 3.61 -1.77
C HIS A 315 -4.03 4.23 -2.13
N ILE A 316 -3.38 3.82 -3.23
CA ILE A 316 -2.17 4.51 -3.72
C ILE A 316 -2.48 5.97 -4.04
N GLY A 317 -3.57 6.23 -4.78
CA GLY A 317 -4.05 7.59 -5.05
C GLY A 317 -4.29 8.36 -3.77
N LYS A 318 -5.06 7.79 -2.85
CA LYS A 318 -5.39 8.41 -1.56
C LYS A 318 -4.16 8.77 -0.72
N VAL A 319 -3.16 7.89 -0.63
CA VAL A 319 -1.93 8.15 0.13
C VAL A 319 -1.13 9.29 -0.52
N LEU A 320 -1.04 9.30 -1.85
CA LEU A 320 -0.34 10.35 -2.60
C LEU A 320 -1.06 11.70 -2.51
N GLU A 321 -2.39 11.70 -2.58
CA GLU A 321 -3.26 12.86 -2.40
C GLU A 321 -3.07 13.47 -1.00
N SER A 322 -3.21 12.67 0.05
CA SER A 322 -2.99 13.13 1.42
C SER A 322 -1.62 13.78 1.58
N ARG A 323 -0.57 13.20 0.96
CA ARG A 323 0.77 13.77 1.00
C ARG A 323 0.89 15.05 0.19
N ALA A 324 0.22 15.14 -0.96
CA ALA A 324 0.20 16.33 -1.79
C ALA A 324 -0.43 17.52 -1.05
N SER A 325 -1.42 17.26 -0.18
CA SER A 325 -2.09 18.27 0.63
C SER A 325 -1.41 18.56 1.98
N ASP A 326 -0.36 17.83 2.36
CA ASP A 326 0.31 18.00 3.66
C ASP A 326 1.18 19.29 3.70
N GLY A 327 0.58 20.37 4.17
CA GLY A 327 1.23 21.65 4.44
C GLY A 327 1.24 22.58 3.23
N LEU A 328 2.11 22.33 2.25
CA LEU A 328 2.17 23.06 0.98
C LEU A 328 1.81 22.12 -0.15
N TYR A 329 0.90 22.55 -1.03
CA TYR A 329 0.45 21.76 -2.16
C TYR A 329 1.62 21.32 -3.05
N ASP A 330 1.88 20.01 -3.12
CA ASP A 330 2.91 19.42 -3.98
C ASP A 330 2.29 18.94 -5.29
N GLN A 331 2.45 19.76 -6.34
CA GLN A 331 1.94 19.46 -7.67
C GLN A 331 2.44 18.12 -8.22
N THR A 332 3.69 17.74 -7.95
CA THR A 332 4.27 16.51 -8.49
C THR A 332 3.65 15.27 -7.86
N LEU A 333 3.26 15.35 -6.57
CA LEU A 333 2.56 14.29 -5.88
C LEU A 333 1.09 14.24 -6.27
N ALA A 334 0.45 15.40 -6.48
CA ALA A 334 -0.91 15.46 -6.99
C ALA A 334 -1.02 14.82 -8.38
N GLU A 335 -0.07 15.08 -9.28
CA GLU A 335 -0.01 14.43 -10.61
C GLU A 335 0.12 12.90 -10.49
N LYS A 336 0.95 12.41 -9.58
CA LYS A 336 1.07 10.96 -9.31
C LYS A 336 -0.22 10.39 -8.73
N SER A 337 -0.91 11.12 -7.86
CA SER A 337 -2.20 10.72 -7.30
C SER A 337 -3.26 10.62 -8.39
N ILE A 338 -3.38 11.66 -9.24
CA ILE A 338 -4.28 11.66 -10.40
C ILE A 338 -4.00 10.44 -11.28
N ALA A 339 -2.74 10.15 -11.60
CA ALA A 339 -2.37 8.99 -12.40
C ALA A 339 -2.77 7.66 -11.74
N ALA A 340 -2.59 7.53 -10.42
CA ALA A 340 -3.00 6.33 -9.69
C ALA A 340 -4.52 6.13 -9.69
N TYR A 341 -5.31 7.19 -9.45
CA TYR A 341 -6.77 7.12 -9.56
C TYR A 341 -7.24 6.85 -10.99
N GLN A 342 -6.60 7.43 -12.00
CA GLN A 342 -6.92 7.14 -13.41
C GLN A 342 -6.68 5.67 -13.76
N VAL A 343 -5.60 5.07 -13.27
CA VAL A 343 -5.35 3.63 -13.43
C VAL A 343 -6.47 2.81 -12.79
N PHE A 344 -6.90 3.18 -11.58
CA PHE A 344 -8.05 2.53 -10.93
C PHE A 344 -9.34 2.68 -11.76
N LEU A 345 -9.68 3.89 -12.20
CA LEU A 345 -10.88 4.15 -13.00
C LEU A 345 -10.87 3.46 -14.36
N ASN A 346 -9.73 3.42 -15.04
CA ASN A 346 -9.61 2.76 -16.35
C ASN A 346 -9.86 1.24 -16.28
N TYR A 347 -9.58 0.65 -15.13
CA TYR A 347 -9.67 -0.79 -14.92
C TYR A 347 -11.01 -1.23 -14.36
N TYR A 348 -11.55 -0.47 -13.41
CA TYR A 348 -12.73 -0.87 -12.64
C TYR A 348 -13.96 0.00 -12.92
N GLY A 349 -13.79 1.11 -13.64
CA GLY A 349 -14.87 2.01 -14.03
C GLY A 349 -15.11 2.00 -15.54
N ILE A 350 -16.35 2.28 -15.91
CA ILE A 350 -16.75 2.60 -17.28
C ILE A 350 -17.49 3.92 -17.27
N LYS A 351 -17.38 4.71 -18.34
CA LYS A 351 -18.17 5.93 -18.48
C LYS A 351 -19.58 5.58 -18.93
N ASN A 352 -20.58 6.05 -18.20
CA ASN A 352 -21.98 5.98 -18.62
C ASN A 352 -22.29 7.05 -19.69
N ASP A 353 -23.53 7.07 -20.18
CA ASP A 353 -23.99 8.06 -21.18
C ASP A 353 -23.84 9.52 -20.71
N GLN A 354 -23.79 9.75 -19.41
CA GLN A 354 -23.57 11.07 -18.80
C GLN A 354 -22.07 11.39 -18.61
N SER A 355 -21.17 10.56 -19.17
CA SER A 355 -19.71 10.67 -19.06
C SER A 355 -19.15 10.54 -17.64
N ARG A 356 -19.93 9.99 -16.70
CA ARG A 356 -19.50 9.72 -15.32
C ARG A 356 -19.00 8.29 -15.19
N TYR A 357 -17.97 8.07 -14.38
CA TYR A 357 -17.54 6.71 -14.09
C TYR A 357 -18.55 5.99 -13.20
N VAL A 358 -18.97 4.82 -13.65
CA VAL A 358 -19.75 3.84 -12.89
C VAL A 358 -18.97 2.53 -12.82
N PRO A 359 -19.24 1.66 -11.84
CA PRO A 359 -18.54 0.40 -11.75
C PRO A 359 -18.74 -0.47 -12.98
N ARG A 360 -17.67 -1.16 -13.39
CA ARG A 360 -17.71 -2.17 -14.43
C ARG A 360 -18.43 -3.43 -13.92
N GLU A 361 -19.05 -4.17 -14.84
CA GLU A 361 -19.63 -5.49 -14.55
C GLU A 361 -18.64 -6.38 -13.76
N GLY A 362 -19.12 -6.99 -12.69
CA GLY A 362 -18.31 -7.80 -11.77
C GLY A 362 -17.67 -7.03 -10.60
N PHE A 363 -17.81 -5.70 -10.56
CA PHE A 363 -17.31 -4.83 -9.48
C PHE A 363 -18.43 -3.92 -8.94
N GLU A 364 -19.64 -4.43 -8.78
CA GLU A 364 -20.83 -3.63 -8.46
C GLU A 364 -21.08 -3.46 -6.95
N ASP A 365 -20.18 -4.01 -6.11
CA ASP A 365 -20.29 -3.94 -4.66
C ASP A 365 -20.31 -2.49 -4.15
N GLU A 366 -20.91 -2.29 -2.98
CA GLU A 366 -21.08 -0.99 -2.32
C GLU A 366 -19.77 -0.17 -2.30
N TRP A 367 -18.64 -0.82 -1.99
CA TRP A 367 -17.34 -0.15 -1.97
C TRP A 367 -16.95 0.47 -3.32
N PHE A 368 -17.24 -0.19 -4.45
CA PHE A 368 -16.93 0.35 -5.78
C PHE A 368 -17.92 1.43 -6.21
N GLN A 369 -19.21 1.26 -5.89
CA GLN A 369 -20.24 2.27 -6.12
C GLN A 369 -19.88 3.61 -5.45
N GLU A 370 -19.22 3.57 -4.30
CA GLU A 370 -18.72 4.76 -3.60
C GLU A 370 -17.34 5.21 -4.13
N SER A 371 -16.38 4.29 -4.23
CA SER A 371 -14.97 4.64 -4.49
C SER A 371 -14.71 5.14 -5.90
N ILE A 372 -15.49 4.70 -6.90
CA ILE A 372 -15.31 5.12 -8.29
C ILE A 372 -15.70 6.61 -8.48
N PRO A 373 -16.91 7.05 -8.09
CA PRO A 373 -17.24 8.47 -8.09
C PRO A 373 -16.31 9.31 -7.21
N LEU A 374 -15.88 8.79 -6.05
CA LEU A 374 -14.93 9.49 -5.18
C LEU A 374 -13.56 9.68 -5.84
N ALA A 375 -13.03 8.67 -6.52
CA ALA A 375 -11.77 8.78 -7.27
C ALA A 375 -11.88 9.84 -8.39
N GLU A 376 -12.99 9.87 -9.11
CA GLU A 376 -13.25 10.89 -10.14
C GLU A 376 -13.32 12.29 -9.53
N SER A 377 -14.07 12.47 -8.43
CA SER A 377 -14.16 13.73 -7.70
C SER A 377 -12.80 14.20 -7.14
N SER A 378 -11.99 13.27 -6.64
CA SER A 378 -10.64 13.57 -6.13
C SER A 378 -9.70 14.03 -7.25
N ILE A 379 -9.79 13.40 -8.44
CA ILE A 379 -9.08 13.86 -9.64
C ILE A 379 -9.51 15.28 -10.01
N ASP A 380 -10.81 15.54 -10.06
CA ASP A 380 -11.37 16.84 -10.44
C ASP A 380 -10.91 17.94 -9.48
N ALA A 381 -10.97 17.68 -8.17
CA ALA A 381 -10.50 18.61 -7.14
C ALA A 381 -9.00 18.91 -7.27
N MET A 382 -8.16 17.88 -7.46
CA MET A 382 -6.71 18.08 -7.64
C MET A 382 -6.41 18.86 -8.92
N ARG A 383 -7.12 18.61 -10.03
CA ARG A 383 -6.97 19.37 -11.28
C ARG A 383 -7.40 20.83 -11.13
N LEU A 384 -8.46 21.08 -10.37
CA LEU A 384 -8.90 22.44 -10.08
C LEU A 384 -7.82 23.19 -9.28
N GLU A 385 -7.23 22.55 -8.28
CA GLU A 385 -6.13 23.14 -7.51
C GLU A 385 -4.88 23.40 -8.38
N GLN A 386 -4.56 22.49 -9.31
CA GLN A 386 -3.52 22.73 -10.31
C GLN A 386 -3.85 23.95 -11.18
N ALA A 387 -5.09 24.08 -11.63
CA ALA A 387 -5.53 25.22 -12.42
C ALA A 387 -5.38 26.54 -11.63
N ASN A 388 -5.79 26.58 -10.37
CA ASN A 388 -5.61 27.74 -9.50
C ASN A 388 -4.14 28.13 -9.34
N GLY A 389 -3.27 27.15 -9.09
CA GLY A 389 -1.83 27.38 -9.01
C GLY A 389 -1.24 27.93 -10.31
N LEU A 390 -1.67 27.40 -11.45
CA LEU A 390 -1.26 27.86 -12.77
C LEU A 390 -1.75 29.28 -13.08
N VAL A 391 -2.98 29.63 -12.69
CA VAL A 391 -3.53 30.99 -12.81
C VAL A 391 -2.66 31.98 -12.03
N ALA A 392 -2.33 31.67 -10.76
CA ALA A 392 -1.48 32.55 -9.95
C ALA A 392 -0.09 32.77 -10.58
N ILE A 393 0.50 31.73 -11.19
CA ILE A 393 1.77 31.86 -11.92
C ILE A 393 1.58 32.72 -13.18
N ALA A 394 0.48 32.51 -13.93
CA ALA A 394 0.17 33.26 -15.13
C ALA A 394 0.02 34.77 -14.85
N GLU A 395 -0.76 35.11 -13.81
CA GLU A 395 -0.97 36.48 -13.34
C GLU A 395 0.33 37.15 -12.89
N PHE A 396 1.21 36.41 -12.21
CA PHE A 396 2.54 36.91 -11.83
C PHE A 396 3.38 37.31 -13.05
N TYR A 397 3.39 36.48 -14.10
CA TYR A 397 4.09 36.80 -15.34
C TYR A 397 3.42 37.92 -16.13
N GLU A 398 2.09 37.99 -16.11
CA GLU A 398 1.34 39.09 -16.70
C GLU A 398 1.67 40.42 -16.03
N PHE A 399 1.67 40.45 -14.69
CA PHE A 399 2.04 41.63 -13.90
C PHE A 399 3.46 42.11 -14.23
N ARG A 400 4.39 41.18 -14.49
CA ARG A 400 5.76 41.47 -14.92
C ARG A 400 5.88 41.83 -16.40
N LYS A 401 4.78 41.89 -17.15
CA LYS A 401 4.73 42.15 -18.59
C LYS A 401 5.52 41.11 -19.41
N GLN A 402 5.67 39.90 -18.87
CA GLN A 402 6.33 38.78 -19.54
C GLN A 402 5.27 37.97 -20.30
N TRP A 403 4.73 38.57 -21.37
CA TRP A 403 3.54 38.09 -22.06
C TRP A 403 3.67 36.66 -22.60
N THR A 404 4.82 36.30 -23.17
CA THR A 404 5.06 34.95 -23.69
C THR A 404 5.02 33.88 -22.59
N ALA A 405 5.52 34.21 -21.39
CA ALA A 405 5.45 33.31 -20.25
C ALA A 405 4.01 33.21 -19.72
N ALA A 406 3.33 34.34 -19.52
CA ALA A 406 1.94 34.37 -19.08
C ALA A 406 1.02 33.55 -20.00
N GLN A 407 1.16 33.72 -21.33
CA GLN A 407 0.41 32.93 -22.32
C GLN A 407 0.60 31.43 -22.16
N LYS A 408 1.84 30.97 -21.93
CA LYS A 408 2.15 29.55 -21.73
C LYS A 408 1.39 29.00 -20.53
N TYR A 409 1.36 29.73 -19.42
CA TYR A 409 0.65 29.29 -18.22
C TYR A 409 -0.87 29.34 -18.37
N TYR A 410 -1.44 30.39 -18.97
CA TYR A 410 -2.90 30.42 -19.26
C TYR A 410 -3.33 29.30 -20.23
N SER A 411 -2.50 28.97 -21.23
CA SER A 411 -2.77 27.83 -22.11
C SER A 411 -2.78 26.50 -21.34
N GLU A 412 -1.93 26.37 -20.33
CA GLU A 412 -1.89 25.20 -19.47
C GLU A 412 -3.10 25.13 -18.52
N VAL A 413 -3.57 26.27 -18.00
CA VAL A 413 -4.84 26.36 -17.25
C VAL A 413 -5.97 25.79 -18.09
N ILE A 414 -6.13 26.28 -19.32
CA ILE A 414 -7.15 25.82 -20.28
C ILE A 414 -7.05 24.31 -20.51
N ARG A 415 -5.83 23.78 -20.68
CA ARG A 415 -5.60 22.33 -20.88
C ARG A 415 -6.09 21.51 -19.68
N VAL A 416 -5.82 21.96 -18.46
CA VAL A 416 -6.22 21.26 -17.23
C VAL A 416 -7.72 21.39 -16.96
N THR A 417 -8.34 22.53 -17.31
CA THR A 417 -9.77 22.79 -17.12
C THR A 417 -10.66 22.41 -18.32
N GLN A 418 -10.09 21.86 -19.40
CA GLN A 418 -10.84 21.46 -20.58
C GLN A 418 -11.83 20.30 -20.30
N SER A 419 -11.45 19.39 -19.41
CA SER A 419 -12.30 18.24 -19.06
C SER A 419 -13.46 18.68 -18.17
N LYS A 420 -14.67 18.20 -18.47
CA LYS A 420 -15.85 18.40 -17.62
C LYS A 420 -15.59 17.78 -16.23
N MET A 421 -15.96 18.50 -15.18
CA MET A 421 -15.85 18.05 -13.79
C MET A 421 -17.22 17.69 -13.21
N GLN A 422 -17.23 17.05 -12.05
CA GLN A 422 -18.46 16.70 -11.35
C GLN A 422 -19.00 17.80 -10.44
N GLY A 423 -20.34 17.87 -10.36
CA GLY A 423 -21.05 18.72 -9.40
C GLY A 423 -20.72 20.20 -9.54
N ASP A 424 -20.57 20.87 -8.40
CA ASP A 424 -20.29 22.30 -8.31
C ASP A 424 -18.87 22.68 -8.77
N LEU A 425 -17.96 21.71 -8.90
CA LEU A 425 -16.61 21.96 -9.42
C LEU A 425 -16.65 22.35 -10.91
N ASP A 426 -17.65 21.89 -11.66
CA ASP A 426 -17.78 22.17 -13.09
C ASP A 426 -17.99 23.66 -13.38
N THR A 427 -18.73 24.36 -12.52
CA THR A 427 -18.99 25.80 -12.63
C THR A 427 -17.74 26.60 -12.33
N THR A 428 -17.04 26.32 -11.22
CA THR A 428 -15.79 26.99 -10.87
C THR A 428 -14.73 26.75 -11.95
N ARG A 429 -14.66 25.53 -12.47
CA ARG A 429 -13.79 25.18 -13.59
C ARG A 429 -14.15 25.95 -14.86
N LEU A 430 -15.44 26.15 -15.19
CA LEU A 430 -15.85 26.97 -16.34
C LEU A 430 -15.42 28.41 -16.19
N GLU A 431 -15.61 28.98 -15.01
CA GLU A 431 -15.18 30.36 -14.72
C GLU A 431 -13.68 30.50 -14.97
N ILE A 432 -12.86 29.61 -14.39
CA ILE A 432 -11.41 29.60 -14.61
C ILE A 432 -11.05 29.38 -16.08
N TYR A 433 -11.75 28.48 -16.77
CA TYR A 433 -11.53 28.19 -18.19
C TYR A 433 -11.85 29.40 -19.08
N ASP A 434 -12.99 30.04 -18.86
CA ASP A 434 -13.45 31.19 -19.63
C ASP A 434 -12.59 32.42 -19.36
N ASP A 435 -12.24 32.67 -18.09
CA ASP A 435 -11.33 33.74 -17.68
C ASP A 435 -9.93 33.54 -18.29
N ALA A 436 -9.40 32.31 -18.28
CA ALA A 436 -8.12 32.00 -18.89
C ALA A 436 -8.14 32.20 -20.41
N ASN A 437 -9.21 31.82 -21.10
CA ASN A 437 -9.37 32.08 -22.54
C ASN A 437 -9.44 33.59 -22.83
N ALA A 438 -10.23 34.34 -22.06
CA ALA A 438 -10.35 35.78 -22.21
C ALA A 438 -9.00 36.49 -21.95
N ALA A 439 -8.27 36.08 -20.93
CA ALA A 439 -6.92 36.58 -20.64
C ALA A 439 -5.94 36.24 -21.77
N LEU A 440 -5.98 35.02 -22.30
CA LEU A 440 -5.10 34.57 -23.37
C LEU A 440 -5.27 35.42 -24.64
N ASP A 441 -6.51 35.71 -25.03
CA ASP A 441 -6.83 36.56 -26.17
C ASP A 441 -6.28 37.99 -26.01
N GLN A 442 -6.40 38.58 -24.80
CA GLN A 442 -5.81 39.89 -24.50
C GLN A 442 -4.29 39.85 -24.52
N LEU A 443 -3.68 38.77 -24.01
CA LEU A 443 -2.23 38.61 -23.97
C LEU A 443 -1.62 38.49 -25.36
N TYR A 444 -2.28 37.85 -26.32
CA TYR A 444 -1.83 37.82 -27.72
C TYR A 444 -1.66 39.23 -28.28
N ARG A 445 -2.65 40.10 -28.05
CA ARG A 445 -2.55 41.50 -28.47
C ARG A 445 -1.41 42.24 -27.76
N LYS A 446 -1.35 42.18 -26.41
CA LYS A 446 -0.28 42.83 -25.62
C LYS A 446 1.12 42.36 -26.03
N ARG A 447 1.28 41.06 -26.33
CA ARG A 447 2.53 40.46 -26.81
C ARG A 447 2.95 41.05 -28.16
N ILE A 448 2.03 41.16 -29.12
CA ILE A 448 2.33 41.69 -30.46
C ILE A 448 2.68 43.18 -30.36
N GLU A 449 1.89 43.97 -29.65
CA GLU A 449 2.14 45.41 -29.45
C GLU A 449 3.49 45.67 -28.78
N ALA A 450 3.80 44.93 -27.71
CA ALA A 450 5.09 45.05 -27.03
C ALA A 450 6.27 44.64 -27.92
N ALA A 451 6.10 43.62 -28.76
CA ALA A 451 7.15 43.16 -29.65
C ALA A 451 7.45 44.14 -30.80
N VAL A 452 6.41 44.78 -31.35
CA VAL A 452 6.58 45.89 -32.31
C VAL A 452 7.30 47.06 -31.64
N ALA A 453 6.89 47.45 -30.43
CA ALA A 453 7.54 48.53 -29.68
C ALA A 453 9.01 48.19 -29.32
N ASP A 454 9.31 46.93 -28.97
CA ASP A 454 10.67 46.46 -28.70
C ASP A 454 11.56 46.57 -29.95
N HIS A 455 11.02 46.25 -31.13
CA HIS A 455 11.75 46.40 -32.39
C HIS A 455 12.08 47.88 -32.68
N ASP A 456 11.12 48.79 -32.49
CA ASP A 456 11.34 50.22 -32.71
C ASP A 456 12.35 50.80 -31.71
N ALA A 457 12.27 50.37 -30.44
CA ALA A 457 13.25 50.71 -29.42
C ALA A 457 14.63 50.12 -29.71
N ALA A 458 14.71 48.94 -30.32
CA ALA A 458 15.96 48.31 -30.75
C ALA A 458 16.64 49.15 -31.84
N ALA A 459 15.89 49.58 -32.85
CA ALA A 459 16.40 50.45 -33.92
C ALA A 459 16.92 51.79 -33.36
N ALA A 460 16.19 52.39 -32.41
CA ALA A 460 16.65 53.61 -31.72
C ALA A 460 17.92 53.37 -30.88
N ALA A 461 18.04 52.22 -30.22
CA ALA A 461 19.23 51.85 -29.46
C ALA A 461 20.45 51.60 -30.35
N GLU A 462 20.26 50.99 -31.53
CA GLU A 462 21.29 50.82 -32.56
C GLU A 462 21.81 52.17 -33.05
N LEU A 463 20.92 53.11 -33.37
CA LEU A 463 21.29 54.49 -33.76
C LEU A 463 22.06 55.24 -32.66
N ALA A 464 21.75 54.96 -31.39
CA ALA A 464 22.43 55.52 -30.23
C ALA A 464 23.75 54.79 -29.87
N GLY A 465 24.18 53.80 -30.65
CA GLY A 465 25.39 53.02 -30.40
C GLY A 465 25.31 52.04 -29.22
N ARG A 466 24.11 51.75 -28.71
CA ARG A 466 23.87 50.83 -27.58
C ARG A 466 23.60 49.41 -28.08
N TYR A 467 24.58 48.79 -28.73
CA TYR A 467 24.39 47.55 -29.50
C TYR A 467 23.92 46.34 -28.68
N TYR A 468 24.43 46.12 -27.46
CA TYR A 468 23.94 45.04 -26.60
C TYR A 468 22.46 45.21 -26.21
N THR A 469 22.03 46.45 -25.97
CA THR A 469 20.63 46.77 -25.68
C THR A 469 19.76 46.54 -26.92
N ALA A 470 20.23 46.97 -28.10
CA ALA A 470 19.56 46.72 -29.37
C ALA A 470 19.38 45.22 -29.64
N LEU A 471 20.45 44.42 -29.50
CA LEU A 471 20.41 42.97 -29.67
C LEU A 471 19.41 42.29 -28.73
N ARG A 472 19.37 42.70 -27.45
CA ARG A 472 18.41 42.16 -26.47
C ARG A 472 16.97 42.47 -26.88
N LEU A 473 16.70 43.69 -27.34
CA LEU A 473 15.37 44.12 -27.77
C LEU A 473 14.96 43.46 -29.09
N TYR A 474 15.86 43.30 -30.06
CA TYR A 474 15.58 42.54 -31.29
C TYR A 474 15.24 41.08 -30.98
N ARG A 475 15.95 40.43 -30.04
CA ARG A 475 15.60 39.08 -29.57
C ARG A 475 14.21 39.03 -28.92
N SER A 476 13.89 40.02 -28.08
CA SER A 476 12.58 40.15 -27.44
C SER A 476 11.46 40.29 -28.49
N ALA A 477 11.64 41.19 -29.46
CA ALA A 477 10.72 41.40 -30.58
C ALA A 477 10.53 40.12 -31.41
N HIS A 478 11.62 39.43 -31.73
CA HIS A 478 11.57 38.18 -32.51
C HIS A 478 10.75 37.09 -31.78
N VAL A 479 11.02 36.86 -30.49
CA VAL A 479 10.27 35.89 -29.68
C VAL A 479 8.81 36.31 -29.55
N GLY A 480 8.56 37.60 -29.32
CA GLY A 480 7.21 38.17 -29.22
C GLY A 480 6.38 37.95 -30.50
N LEU A 481 6.99 38.05 -31.69
CA LEU A 481 6.33 37.88 -32.98
C LEU A 481 6.39 36.45 -33.55
N SER A 482 6.96 35.49 -32.80
CA SER A 482 6.95 34.07 -33.18
C SER A 482 5.56 33.45 -32.97
N LEU A 483 4.61 33.88 -33.80
CA LEU A 483 3.20 33.46 -33.88
C LEU A 483 2.87 33.04 -35.32
N SER A 484 1.83 32.22 -35.49
CA SER A 484 1.33 31.88 -36.83
C SER A 484 0.70 33.11 -37.51
N SER A 485 0.62 33.12 -38.84
CA SER A 485 -0.07 34.21 -39.55
C SER A 485 -1.55 34.29 -39.17
N GLU A 486 -2.19 33.14 -38.92
CA GLU A 486 -3.58 33.05 -38.50
C GLU A 486 -3.80 33.67 -37.11
N ASP A 487 -2.89 33.43 -36.16
CA ASP A 487 -2.94 34.05 -34.83
C ASP A 487 -2.75 35.57 -34.90
N LEU A 488 -1.83 36.04 -35.76
CA LEU A 488 -1.61 37.48 -35.97
C LEU A 488 -2.87 38.14 -36.52
N ASP A 489 -3.50 37.54 -37.54
CA ASP A 489 -4.75 38.05 -38.13
C ASP A 489 -5.93 38.02 -37.15
N LYS A 490 -6.01 36.98 -36.31
CA LYS A 490 -7.06 36.85 -35.30
C LYS A 490 -6.92 37.89 -34.19
N TYR A 491 -5.71 38.08 -33.65
CA TYR A 491 -5.52 38.83 -32.40
C TYR A 491 -5.09 40.28 -32.58
N ALA A 492 -4.43 40.60 -33.69
CA ALA A 492 -3.92 41.93 -33.99
C ALA A 492 -3.94 42.22 -35.51
N PRO A 493 -5.12 42.18 -36.17
CA PRO A 493 -5.24 42.34 -37.62
C PRO A 493 -4.64 43.66 -38.14
N ALA A 494 -4.67 44.71 -37.31
CA ALA A 494 -4.07 46.02 -37.64
C ALA A 494 -2.54 45.96 -37.74
N TYR A 495 -1.90 44.98 -37.09
CA TYR A 495 -0.45 44.84 -37.02
C TYR A 495 0.08 43.63 -37.80
N THR A 496 -0.75 42.78 -38.41
CA THR A 496 -0.30 41.52 -39.04
C THR A 496 0.81 41.74 -40.07
N SER A 497 0.61 42.65 -41.02
CA SER A 497 1.56 42.90 -42.11
C SER A 497 2.90 43.43 -41.57
N ASP A 498 2.83 44.36 -40.61
CA ASP A 498 4.01 44.93 -39.96
C ASP A 498 4.73 43.90 -39.08
N ALA A 499 3.99 43.08 -38.32
CA ALA A 499 4.51 42.00 -37.50
C ALA A 499 5.25 40.95 -38.34
N LEU A 500 4.69 40.51 -39.46
CA LEU A 500 5.34 39.55 -40.36
C LEU A 500 6.62 40.12 -40.98
N ARG A 501 6.60 41.41 -41.35
CA ARG A 501 7.77 42.12 -41.86
C ARG A 501 8.85 42.25 -40.80
N ILE A 502 8.50 42.69 -39.59
CA ILE A 502 9.41 42.86 -38.46
C ILE A 502 10.02 41.50 -38.07
N ARG A 503 9.21 40.44 -37.99
CA ARG A 503 9.69 39.08 -37.70
C ARG A 503 10.76 38.62 -38.68
N THR A 504 10.60 38.93 -39.97
CA THR A 504 11.60 38.58 -40.99
C THR A 504 12.87 39.41 -40.83
N ARG A 505 12.72 40.72 -40.59
CA ARG A 505 13.85 41.66 -40.42
C ARG A 505 14.66 41.41 -39.15
N THR A 506 14.01 41.10 -38.03
CA THR A 506 14.67 40.89 -36.74
C THR A 506 15.76 39.82 -36.80
N VAL A 507 15.63 38.79 -37.65
CA VAL A 507 16.68 37.77 -37.84
C VAL A 507 17.94 38.38 -38.45
N GLU A 508 17.78 39.21 -39.47
CA GLU A 508 18.89 39.92 -40.14
C GLU A 508 19.49 40.99 -39.22
N ASP A 509 18.64 41.74 -38.51
CA ASP A 509 19.07 42.78 -37.57
C ASP A 509 19.86 42.19 -36.39
N MET A 510 19.41 41.05 -35.84
CA MET A 510 20.14 40.32 -34.79
C MET A 510 21.53 39.89 -35.29
N ARG A 511 21.61 39.30 -36.49
CA ARG A 511 22.88 38.88 -37.08
C ARG A 511 23.82 40.07 -37.31
N ARG A 512 23.28 41.19 -37.81
CA ARG A 512 24.03 42.45 -37.98
C ARG A 512 24.58 42.94 -36.64
N MET A 513 23.77 42.92 -35.58
CA MET A 513 24.20 43.36 -34.25
C MET A 513 25.26 42.44 -33.64
N ASP A 514 25.14 41.12 -33.80
CA ASP A 514 26.17 40.18 -33.36
C ASP A 514 27.52 40.46 -34.06
N GLU A 515 27.52 40.76 -35.37
CA GLU A 515 28.73 41.14 -36.10
C GLU A 515 29.33 42.47 -35.63
N VAL A 516 28.50 43.49 -35.37
CA VAL A 516 28.95 44.80 -34.87
C VAL A 516 29.58 44.67 -33.48
N ILE A 517 28.93 43.91 -32.59
CA ILE A 517 29.43 43.64 -31.23
C ILE A 517 30.77 42.88 -31.30
N ALA A 518 30.88 41.88 -32.17
CA ALA A 518 32.12 41.11 -32.37
C ALA A 518 33.27 42.01 -32.87
N ARG A 519 33.01 42.95 -33.79
CA ARG A 519 34.02 43.90 -34.27
C ARG A 519 34.45 44.90 -33.19
N GLN A 520 33.54 45.40 -32.36
CA GLN A 520 33.88 46.30 -31.24
C GLN A 520 34.71 45.61 -30.16
N THR A 521 34.45 44.34 -29.89
CA THR A 521 35.22 43.56 -28.91
C THR A 521 36.59 43.16 -29.45
N ALA A 522 36.71 42.90 -30.76
CA ALA A 522 38.01 42.62 -31.39
C ALA A 522 38.91 43.85 -31.56
N GLY A 523 38.34 45.07 -31.63
CA GLY A 523 39.09 46.33 -31.75
C GLY A 523 39.41 47.03 -30.43
N SER A 524 38.97 46.48 -29.29
CA SER A 524 39.24 47.01 -27.93
C SER A 524 40.22 46.16 -27.11
N LEU A 525 40.73 45.07 -27.70
CA LEU A 525 41.91 44.30 -27.29
C LEU A 525 43.13 44.81 -28.06
#